data_AF-A0A7J4TKJ5-F1
#
_entry.id   AF-A0A7J4TKJ5-F1
#
_cell.length_a   1.000
_cell.length_b   1.000
_cell.length_c   1.000
_cell.angle_alpha   90.00
_cell.angle_beta   90.00
_cell.angle_gamma   90.00
#
_symmetry.space_group_name_H-M   'P 1'
#
loop_
_entity.id
_entity.type
_entity.pdbx_description
1 polymer ?
#
loop_
_entity_poly.entity_id
_entity_poly.type
_entity_poly.pdbx_seq_one_letter_code
_entity_poly.pdbx_strand_id
1 'polypeptide(L)'
;LKDVNDWIDYEMLENFKKSYLKGQNPSNPLASPIYGNLEGIPPLLMQCGSRELLLCDVNRLRDLAIEKDVKVNLEVWQGMFHSWQLFYSHLPESEGSLRSIGDFVKGLSFE
;
A
#
# COMPACT_ATOMS: atom_id res chain seq x y z
N LEU A 1 11.27 -12.54 6.38
CA LEU A 1 9.95 -13.19 6.28
C LEU A 1 9.55 -14.02 7.51
N LYS A 2 10.48 -14.52 8.35
CA LYS A 2 10.12 -15.35 9.53
C LYS A 2 9.32 -14.61 10.63
N ASP A 3 9.27 -13.27 10.61
CA ASP A 3 8.57 -12.43 11.59
C ASP A 3 7.32 -11.72 11.03
N VAL A 4 6.90 -12.07 9.81
CA VAL A 4 5.62 -11.59 9.23
C VAL A 4 4.51 -12.21 10.07
N ASN A 5 3.68 -11.34 10.67
CA ASN A 5 2.53 -11.74 11.45
C ASN A 5 1.35 -10.99 10.89
N ASP A 6 0.87 -11.52 9.78
CA ASP A 6 -0.18 -10.95 8.98
C ASP A 6 -1.35 -11.92 8.93
N TRP A 7 -2.56 -11.40 8.79
CA TRP A 7 -3.77 -12.21 8.68
C TRP A 7 -4.11 -12.55 7.22
N ILE A 8 -3.40 -11.93 6.28
CA ILE A 8 -3.33 -12.37 4.88
C ILE A 8 -2.13 -13.31 4.68
N ASP A 9 -2.26 -14.26 3.76
CA ASP A 9 -1.21 -15.21 3.41
C ASP A 9 -1.05 -15.35 1.89
N TYR A 10 -0.02 -16.08 1.47
CA TYR A 10 0.28 -16.30 0.05
C TYR A 10 -0.83 -17.07 -0.68
N GLU A 11 -1.52 -17.98 -0.02
CA GLU A 11 -2.59 -18.77 -0.65
C GLU A 11 -3.78 -17.87 -0.97
N MET A 12 -4.17 -17.01 -0.02
CA MET A 12 -5.21 -16.00 -0.21
C MET A 12 -4.87 -15.05 -1.35
N LEU A 13 -3.63 -14.53 -1.40
CA LEU A 13 -3.19 -13.64 -2.48
C LEU A 13 -3.22 -14.33 -3.85
N GLU A 14 -2.77 -15.58 -3.94
CA GLU A 14 -2.83 -16.33 -5.20
C GLU A 14 -4.27 -16.62 -5.63
N ASN A 15 -5.19 -16.84 -4.69
CA ASN A 15 -6.61 -17.02 -4.99
C ASN A 15 -7.25 -15.71 -5.50
N PHE A 16 -6.95 -14.56 -4.89
CA PHE A 16 -7.40 -13.26 -5.38
C PHE A 16 -6.85 -12.95 -6.77
N LYS A 17 -5.56 -13.18 -6.99
CA LYS A 17 -4.91 -13.01 -8.30
C LYS A 17 -5.59 -13.86 -9.38
N LYS A 18 -5.83 -15.14 -9.12
CA LYS A 18 -6.53 -16.04 -10.07
C LYS A 18 -7.93 -15.55 -10.40
N SER A 19 -8.70 -15.17 -9.37
CA SER A 19 -10.08 -14.69 -9.52
C SER A 19 -10.16 -13.36 -10.28
N TYR A 20 -9.26 -12.43 -9.98
CA TYR A 20 -9.23 -11.10 -10.59
C TYR A 20 -8.76 -11.16 -12.05
N LEU A 21 -7.64 -11.84 -12.33
CA LEU A 21 -7.05 -11.89 -13.66
C LEU A 21 -7.86 -12.76 -14.63
N LYS A 22 -8.53 -13.82 -14.15
CA LYS A 22 -9.24 -14.79 -15.00
C LYS A 22 -8.41 -15.28 -16.20
N GLY A 23 -7.12 -15.54 -15.96
CA GLY A 23 -6.17 -15.98 -16.99
C GLY A 23 -5.52 -14.88 -17.82
N GLN A 24 -5.84 -13.60 -17.59
CA GLN A 24 -5.15 -12.48 -18.22
C GLN A 24 -3.72 -12.32 -17.71
N ASN A 25 -2.91 -11.61 -18.49
CA ASN A 25 -1.51 -11.35 -18.18
C ASN A 25 -1.36 -10.63 -16.81
N PRO A 26 -0.67 -11.22 -15.82
CA PRO A 26 -0.46 -10.60 -14.52
C PRO A 26 0.36 -9.30 -14.60
N SER A 27 1.18 -9.13 -15.64
CA SER A 27 1.97 -7.93 -15.87
C SER A 27 1.20 -6.83 -16.63
N ASN A 28 -0.11 -6.98 -16.83
CA ASN A 28 -0.93 -5.90 -17.38
C ASN A 28 -0.86 -4.68 -16.43
N PRO A 29 -0.43 -3.50 -16.90
CA PRO A 29 -0.25 -2.32 -16.04
C PRO A 29 -1.53 -1.85 -15.36
N LEU A 30 -2.70 -2.16 -15.92
CA LEU A 30 -4.00 -1.84 -15.29
C LEU A 30 -4.36 -2.80 -14.15
N ALA A 31 -3.74 -3.98 -14.10
CA ALA A 31 -3.90 -4.95 -13.01
C ALA A 31 -2.78 -4.84 -11.97
N SER A 32 -1.56 -4.60 -12.43
CA SER A 32 -0.34 -4.51 -11.62
C SER A 32 0.37 -3.18 -11.89
N PRO A 33 0.07 -2.12 -11.13
CA PRO A 33 0.56 -0.75 -11.37
C PRO A 33 2.08 -0.60 -11.37
N ILE A 34 2.81 -1.54 -10.76
CA ILE A 34 4.28 -1.61 -10.81
C ILE A 34 4.85 -1.77 -12.23
N TYR A 35 4.01 -2.09 -13.23
CA TYR A 35 4.36 -2.14 -14.64
C TYR A 35 3.77 -0.97 -15.45
N GLY A 36 3.05 -0.06 -14.81
CA GLY A 36 2.42 1.11 -15.44
C GLY A 36 3.35 2.34 -15.50
N ASN A 37 2.91 3.38 -16.22
CA ASN A 37 3.56 4.68 -16.16
C ASN A 37 3.02 5.46 -14.95
N LEU A 38 3.91 5.84 -14.03
CA LEU A 38 3.59 6.63 -12.84
C LEU A 38 3.85 8.13 -13.04
N GLU A 39 4.33 8.56 -14.21
CA GLU A 39 4.58 9.97 -14.50
C GLU A 39 3.29 10.81 -14.39
N GLY A 40 3.38 11.95 -13.71
CA GLY A 40 2.29 12.90 -13.59
C GLY A 40 1.15 12.51 -12.67
N ILE A 41 1.25 11.39 -11.93
CA ILE A 41 0.25 11.05 -10.90
C ILE A 41 0.39 12.01 -9.71
N PRO A 42 -0.72 12.28 -8.98
CA PRO A 42 -0.70 13.19 -7.84
C PRO A 42 0.18 12.65 -6.68
N PRO A 43 0.51 13.50 -5.69
CA PRO A 43 1.21 13.07 -4.49
C PRO A 43 0.54 11.85 -3.83
N LEU A 44 1.35 10.91 -3.36
CA LEU A 44 0.89 9.68 -2.74
C LEU A 44 1.19 9.70 -1.23
N LEU A 45 0.18 9.37 -0.43
CA LEU A 45 0.37 8.84 0.92
C LEU A 45 0.28 7.31 0.85
N MET A 46 1.31 6.63 1.32
CA MET A 46 1.38 5.18 1.40
C MET A 46 1.56 4.78 2.86
N GLN A 47 0.66 3.96 3.39
CA GLN A 47 0.73 3.44 4.75
C GLN A 47 0.85 1.91 4.69
N CYS A 48 1.85 1.36 5.39
CA CYS A 48 2.01 -0.08 5.52
C CYS A 48 2.49 -0.48 6.91
N GLY A 49 2.21 -1.72 7.29
CA GLY A 49 2.67 -2.28 8.56
C GLY A 49 4.06 -2.90 8.44
N SER A 50 4.90 -2.76 9.46
CA SER A 50 6.24 -3.38 9.43
C SER A 50 6.22 -4.92 9.50
N ARG A 51 5.07 -5.52 9.82
CA ARG A 51 4.87 -6.97 9.93
C ARG A 51 3.95 -7.53 8.84
N GLU A 52 3.61 -6.71 7.84
CA GLU A 52 2.73 -7.13 6.75
C GLU A 52 3.48 -7.88 5.64
N LEU A 53 2.77 -8.76 4.95
CA LEU A 53 3.28 -9.57 3.85
C LEU A 53 3.67 -8.74 2.62
N LEU A 54 2.97 -7.63 2.40
CA LEU A 54 3.07 -6.76 1.22
C LEU A 54 4.08 -5.60 1.37
N LEU A 55 4.86 -5.56 2.46
CA LEU A 55 5.82 -4.48 2.71
C LEU A 55 6.84 -4.32 1.56
N CYS A 56 7.27 -5.42 0.94
CA CYS A 56 8.17 -5.38 -0.21
C CYS A 56 7.51 -4.72 -1.43
N ASP A 57 6.25 -5.02 -1.70
CA ASP A 57 5.47 -4.44 -2.81
C ASP A 57 5.27 -2.93 -2.62
N VAL A 58 4.97 -2.51 -1.39
CA VAL A 58 4.83 -1.09 -1.04
C VAL A 58 6.15 -0.34 -1.27
N ASN A 59 7.28 -0.88 -0.80
CA ASN A 59 8.59 -0.29 -1.04
C ASN A 59 8.93 -0.21 -2.53
N ARG A 60 8.64 -1.27 -3.29
CA ARG A 60 8.87 -1.29 -4.73
C ARG A 60 8.05 -0.23 -5.47
N LEU A 61 6.78 -0.08 -5.12
CA LEU A 61 5.92 0.96 -5.73
C LEU A 61 6.41 2.36 -5.37
N ARG A 62 6.83 2.61 -4.12
CA ARG A 62 7.46 3.88 -3.71
C ARG A 62 8.66 4.19 -4.60
N ASP A 63 9.59 3.25 -4.75
CA ASP A 63 10.83 3.48 -5.49
C ASP A 63 10.54 3.84 -6.96
N LEU A 64 9.64 3.09 -7.61
CA LEU A 64 9.19 3.39 -8.97
C LEU A 64 8.51 4.76 -9.09
N ALA A 65 7.72 5.17 -8.09
CA ALA A 65 7.07 6.48 -8.11
C ALA A 65 8.08 7.62 -7.93
N ILE A 66 9.05 7.47 -7.02
CA ILE A 66 10.13 8.44 -6.80
C ILE A 66 10.98 8.60 -8.07
N GLU A 67 11.30 7.50 -8.77
CA GLU A 67 12.00 7.53 -10.06
C GLU A 67 11.25 8.34 -11.15
N LYS A 68 9.95 8.57 -10.97
CA LYS A 68 9.08 9.35 -11.85
C LYS A 68 8.72 10.73 -11.29
N ASP A 69 9.53 11.24 -10.36
CA ASP A 69 9.36 12.54 -9.70
C ASP A 69 8.01 12.71 -8.96
N VAL A 70 7.36 11.60 -8.60
CA VAL A 70 6.14 11.62 -7.81
C VAL A 70 6.49 11.88 -6.34
N LYS A 71 5.79 12.84 -5.73
CA LYS A 71 5.90 13.09 -4.28
C LYS A 71 5.28 11.92 -3.52
N VAL A 72 6.09 11.15 -2.81
CA VAL A 72 5.62 10.03 -1.98
C VAL A 72 5.91 10.29 -0.51
N ASN A 73 4.87 10.24 0.32
CA ASN A 73 4.99 10.11 1.77
C ASN A 73 4.73 8.66 2.16
N LEU A 74 5.76 7.91 2.53
CA LEU A 74 5.64 6.53 3.03
C LEU A 74 5.70 6.51 4.55
N GLU A 75 4.66 5.98 5.18
CA GLU A 75 4.59 5.73 6.61
C GLU A 75 4.62 4.22 6.87
N VAL A 76 5.73 3.73 7.40
CA VAL A 76 5.85 2.34 7.87
C VAL A 76 5.52 2.31 9.36
N TRP A 77 4.39 1.71 9.73
CA TRP A 77 3.92 1.64 11.11
C TRP A 77 4.47 0.39 11.80
N GLN A 78 5.34 0.60 12.79
CA GLN A 78 6.04 -0.48 13.47
C GLN A 78 5.05 -1.40 14.21
N GLY A 79 5.21 -2.71 14.00
CA GLY A 79 4.39 -3.73 14.66
C GLY A 79 3.03 -3.98 14.01
N MET A 80 2.60 -3.13 13.07
CA MET A 80 1.32 -3.26 12.39
C MET A 80 1.34 -4.33 11.28
N PHE A 81 0.18 -4.93 11.04
CA PHE A 81 -0.11 -5.96 10.04
C PHE A 81 -0.98 -5.37 8.92
N HIS A 82 -1.32 -6.15 7.89
CA HIS A 82 -2.05 -5.61 6.74
C HIS A 82 -3.39 -4.97 7.13
N SER A 83 -3.67 -3.77 6.62
CA SER A 83 -4.95 -3.08 6.83
C SER A 83 -5.37 -2.91 8.31
N TRP A 84 -4.41 -2.72 9.22
CA TRP A 84 -4.68 -2.49 10.65
C TRP A 84 -5.67 -1.34 10.90
N GLN A 85 -5.77 -0.37 9.99
CA GLN A 85 -6.70 0.75 10.04
C GLN A 85 -8.17 0.32 10.26
N LEU A 86 -8.55 -0.87 9.78
CA LEU A 86 -9.89 -1.44 9.98
C LEU A 86 -10.23 -1.69 11.46
N PHE A 87 -9.22 -1.78 12.33
CA PHE A 87 -9.36 -2.03 13.76
C PHE A 87 -9.33 -0.74 14.60
N TYR A 88 -9.78 0.39 14.03
CA TYR A 88 -9.77 1.71 14.66
C TYR A 88 -10.39 1.78 16.07
N SER A 89 -11.36 0.94 16.36
CA SER A 89 -12.01 0.87 17.68
C SER A 89 -11.19 0.13 18.75
N HIS A 90 -10.12 -0.55 18.35
CA HIS A 90 -9.34 -1.44 19.22
C HIS A 90 -7.83 -1.13 19.23
N LEU A 91 -7.32 -0.38 18.25
CA LEU A 91 -5.91 -0.05 18.10
C LEU A 91 -5.70 1.48 18.01
N PRO A 92 -4.97 2.10 18.96
CA PRO A 92 -4.63 3.52 18.89
C PRO A 92 -3.85 3.90 17.61
N GLU A 93 -3.00 3.00 17.11
CA GLU A 93 -2.25 3.18 15.86
C GLU A 93 -3.18 3.32 14.65
N SER A 94 -4.33 2.65 14.68
CA SER A 94 -5.34 2.77 13.63
C SER A 94 -5.97 4.15 13.65
N GLU A 95 -6.31 4.70 14.82
CA GLU A 95 -6.77 6.09 14.93
C GLU A 95 -5.70 7.08 14.43
N GLY A 96 -4.44 6.88 14.82
CA GLY A 96 -3.31 7.70 14.38
C GLY A 96 -3.14 7.70 12.85
N SER A 97 -3.21 6.52 12.24
CA SER A 97 -3.10 6.37 10.78
C SER A 97 -4.24 7.06 10.03
N LEU A 98 -5.48 7.00 10.54
CA LEU A 98 -6.64 7.68 9.97
C LEU A 98 -6.53 9.21 10.10
N ARG A 99 -5.98 9.71 11.22
CA ARG A 99 -5.69 11.14 11.38
C ARG A 99 -4.64 11.59 10.36
N SER A 100 -3.55 10.83 10.18
CA SER A 100 -2.54 11.13 9.14
C SER A 100 -3.16 11.19 7.74
N ILE A 101 -4.03 10.23 7.38
CA ILE A 101 -4.78 10.27 6.12
C ILE A 101 -5.58 11.57 5.99
N GLY A 102 -6.32 11.95 7.04
CA GLY A 102 -7.11 13.17 7.06
C GLY A 102 -6.27 14.43 6.89
N ASP A 103 -5.10 14.50 7.54
CA ASP A 103 -4.19 15.63 7.46
C ASP A 103 -3.52 15.71 6.08
N PHE A 104 -3.14 14.58 5.50
CA PHE A 104 -2.63 14.50 4.13
C PHE A 104 -3.66 15.05 3.14
N VAL A 105 -4.91 14.57 3.20
CA VAL A 105 -5.98 15.03 2.30
C VAL A 105 -6.25 16.52 2.45
N LYS A 106 -6.31 17.05 3.68
CA LYS A 106 -6.49 18.50 3.92
C LYS A 106 -5.29 19.33 3.42
N GLY A 107 -4.10 18.75 3.43
CA GLY A 107 -2.88 19.37 2.94
C GLY A 107 -2.73 19.35 1.42
N LEU A 108 -3.58 18.61 0.70
CA LEU A 108 -3.59 18.63 -0.76
C LEU A 108 -4.10 19.99 -1.25
N SER A 109 -3.21 20.77 -1.84
CA SER A 109 -3.56 21.93 -2.66
C SER A 109 -3.68 21.48 -4.12
N PHE A 110 -4.83 21.72 -4.73
CA PHE A 110 -5.00 21.63 -6.17
C PHE A 110 -4.85 23.04 -6.72
N GLU A 111 -3.76 23.30 -7.44
CA GLU A 111 -3.60 24.51 -8.26
C GLU A 111 -4.47 24.43 -9.52
#